data_AF-A0A5C5STQ3-F1
#
_entry.id   AF-A0A5C5STQ3-F1
#
_cell.length_a   1.000
_cell.length_b   1.000
_cell.length_c   1.000
_cell.angle_alpha   90.00
_cell.angle_beta   90.00
_cell.angle_gamma   90.00
#
_symmetry.space_group_name_H-M   'P 1'
#
loop_
_entity.id
_entity.type
_entity.pdbx_description
1 polymer ?
#
loop_
_entity_poly.entity_id
_entity_poly.type
_entity_poly.pdbx_seq_one_letter_code
_entity_poly.pdbx_strand_id
1 'polypeptide(L)'
;MIRTHDHTLGDLNKLDARIEFRIREFRERGEFSNIDDTYLDDLEKKRSKARQRLDAAVQRGNIITILGAEIRRELLAILDEVTRFIERLEATSMKRPN
;
A
#
# COMPACT_ATOMS: atom_id res chain seq x y z
N MET A 1 15.29 -4.18 -25.83
CA MET A 1 14.25 -3.35 -25.18
C MET A 1 13.85 -3.90 -23.79
N ILE A 2 14.83 -4.36 -22.99
CA ILE A 2 14.58 -5.14 -21.75
C ILE A 2 14.69 -4.28 -20.47
N ARG A 3 15.42 -3.16 -20.50
CA ARG A 3 15.74 -2.33 -19.33
C ARG A 3 14.55 -1.66 -18.63
N THR A 4 13.51 -1.24 -19.36
CA THR A 4 12.40 -0.43 -18.81
C THR A 4 11.43 -1.25 -17.96
N HIS A 5 11.29 -2.55 -18.27
CA HIS A 5 10.39 -3.46 -17.57
C HIS A 5 10.92 -3.78 -16.16
N ASP A 6 12.23 -3.98 -16.05
CA ASP A 6 12.92 -4.33 -14.81
C ASP A 6 12.87 -3.18 -13.78
N HIS A 7 13.07 -1.94 -14.26
CA HIS A 7 12.91 -0.74 -13.43
C HIS A 7 11.47 -0.55 -12.92
N THR A 8 10.46 -0.78 -13.78
CA THR A 8 9.06 -0.61 -13.39
C THR A 8 8.64 -1.62 -12.30
N LEU A 9 9.05 -2.88 -12.44
CA LEU A 9 8.80 -3.89 -11.42
C LEU A 9 9.52 -3.56 -10.10
N GLY A 10 10.77 -3.10 -10.16
CA GLY A 10 11.51 -2.66 -8.99
C GLY A 10 10.83 -1.52 -8.23
N ASP A 11 10.31 -0.53 -8.96
CA ASP A 11 9.59 0.60 -8.35
C ASP A 11 8.26 0.17 -7.71
N LEU A 12 7.52 -0.73 -8.35
CA LEU A 12 6.28 -1.27 -7.79
C LEU A 12 6.54 -2.09 -6.52
N ASN A 13 7.59 -2.90 -6.50
CA ASN A 13 7.99 -3.66 -5.30
C ASN A 13 8.35 -2.75 -4.13
N LYS A 14 9.08 -1.65 -4.39
CA LYS A 14 9.42 -0.66 -3.35
C LYS A 14 8.17 0.02 -2.80
N LEU A 15 7.22 0.37 -3.67
CA LEU A 15 5.98 1.01 -3.26
C LEU A 15 5.12 0.07 -2.39
N ASP A 16 4.99 -1.19 -2.81
CA ASP A 16 4.30 -2.23 -2.07
C ASP A 16 4.92 -2.45 -0.66
N ALA A 17 6.24 -2.59 -0.59
CA ALA A 17 6.96 -2.74 0.68
C ALA A 17 6.79 -1.51 1.60
N ARG A 18 6.72 -0.31 1.03
CA ARG A 18 6.49 0.92 1.82
C ARG A 18 5.09 0.93 2.45
N ILE A 19 4.06 0.48 1.73
CA ILE A 19 2.70 0.36 2.26
C ILE A 19 2.67 -0.66 3.41
N GLU A 20 3.30 -1.82 3.20
CA GLU A 20 3.43 -2.85 4.25
C GLU A 20 4.07 -2.32 5.51
N PHE A 21 5.22 -1.66 5.36
CA PHE A 21 5.95 -1.09 6.48
C PHE A 21 5.09 -0.11 7.26
N ARG A 22 4.34 0.78 6.59
CA ARG A 22 3.47 1.74 7.26
C ARG A 22 2.31 1.08 8.00
N ILE A 23 1.66 0.08 7.41
CA ILE A 23 0.57 -0.65 8.06
C ILE A 23 1.11 -1.38 9.31
N ARG A 24 2.29 -2.00 9.20
CA ARG A 24 2.92 -2.70 10.32
C ARG A 24 3.35 -1.75 11.42
N GLU A 25 4.11 -0.71 11.11
CA GLU A 25 4.51 0.30 12.10
C GLU A 25 3.29 0.91 12.79
N PHE A 26 2.22 1.11 12.04
CA PHE A 26 0.98 1.58 12.63
C PHE A 26 0.47 0.55 13.64
N ARG A 27 0.17 -0.69 13.24
CA ARG A 27 -0.31 -1.75 14.14
C ARG A 27 0.56 -1.94 15.39
N GLU A 28 1.88 -1.88 15.25
CA GLU A 28 2.84 -2.03 16.36
C GLU A 28 2.71 -0.93 17.43
N ARG A 29 2.22 0.26 17.08
CA ARG A 29 2.00 1.35 18.05
C ARG A 29 0.80 1.10 18.98
N GLY A 30 -0.10 0.19 18.63
CA GLY A 30 -1.15 -0.33 19.54
C GLY A 30 -2.23 0.65 20.03
N GLU A 31 -2.26 1.90 19.57
CA GLU A 31 -3.22 2.94 20.01
C GLU A 31 -4.46 3.03 19.10
N PHE A 32 -5.24 1.95 18.93
CA PHE A 32 -6.33 1.90 17.95
C PHE A 32 -7.67 1.44 18.51
N SER A 33 -8.76 1.88 17.88
CA SER A 33 -10.10 1.33 18.07
C SER A 33 -10.35 0.15 17.14
N ASN A 34 -11.30 -0.73 17.46
CA ASN A 34 -11.67 -1.87 16.58
C ASN A 34 -12.11 -1.43 15.16
N ILE A 35 -12.62 -0.21 15.01
CA ILE A 35 -13.01 0.38 13.72
C ILE A 35 -11.76 0.67 12.88
N ASP A 36 -10.69 1.12 13.53
CA ASP A 36 -9.42 1.43 12.88
C ASP A 36 -8.74 0.17 12.36
N ASP A 37 -8.77 -0.92 13.14
CA ASP A 37 -8.26 -2.23 12.72
C ASP A 37 -9.03 -2.78 11.51
N THR A 38 -10.37 -2.68 11.53
CA THR A 38 -11.21 -3.14 10.40
C THR A 38 -10.87 -2.38 9.12
N TYR A 39 -10.65 -1.07 9.22
CA TYR A 39 -10.30 -0.25 8.07
C TYR A 39 -8.90 -0.59 7.52
N LEU A 40 -7.92 -0.83 8.39
CA LEU A 40 -6.58 -1.26 7.97
C LEU A 40 -6.58 -2.64 7.31
N ASP A 41 -7.37 -3.58 7.83
CA ASP A 41 -7.53 -4.91 7.24
C ASP A 41 -8.07 -4.81 5.81
N ASP A 42 -8.99 -3.88 5.55
CA ASP A 42 -9.51 -3.63 4.22
C ASP A 42 -8.46 -3.01 3.29
N LEU A 43 -7.62 -2.09 3.79
CA LEU A 43 -6.48 -1.56 3.03
C LEU A 43 -5.43 -2.63 2.72
N GLU A 44 -5.15 -3.52 3.67
CA GLU A 44 -4.23 -4.64 3.49
C GLU A 44 -4.78 -5.64 2.46
N LYS A 45 -6.08 -5.94 2.48
CA LYS A 45 -6.73 -6.76 1.43
C LYS A 45 -6.62 -6.11 0.05
N LYS A 46 -6.83 -4.79 -0.06
CA LYS A 46 -6.65 -4.06 -1.34
C LYS A 46 -5.20 -4.19 -1.83
N ARG A 47 -4.23 -3.95 -0.96
CA ARG A 47 -2.79 -4.11 -1.25
C ARG A 47 -2.49 -5.53 -1.74
N SER A 48 -2.93 -6.55 -1.01
CA SER A 48 -2.70 -7.96 -1.36
C SER A 48 -3.28 -8.32 -2.74
N LYS A 49 -4.47 -7.81 -3.08
CA LYS A 49 -5.05 -8.00 -4.42
C LYS A 49 -4.23 -7.32 -5.52
N ALA A 50 -3.75 -6.09 -5.30
CA ALA A 50 -2.89 -5.39 -6.25
C ALA A 50 -1.57 -6.14 -6.46
N ARG A 51 -0.99 -6.69 -5.38
CA ARG A 51 0.20 -7.54 -5.42
C ARG A 51 -0.01 -8.81 -6.23
N GLN A 52 -1.10 -9.54 -5.99
CA GLN A 52 -1.43 -10.76 -6.74
C GLN A 52 -1.57 -10.48 -8.24
N ARG A 53 -2.19 -9.35 -8.61
CA ARG A 53 -2.29 -8.92 -10.02
C ARG A 53 -0.93 -8.62 -10.63
N LEU A 54 -0.02 -8.00 -9.87
CA LEU A 54 1.37 -7.78 -10.30
C LEU A 54 2.09 -9.09 -10.54
N ASP A 55 2.05 -10.01 -9.58
CA ASP A 55 2.73 -11.31 -9.68
C ASP A 55 2.19 -12.12 -10.87
N ALA A 56 0.87 -12.12 -11.10
CA ALA A 56 0.26 -12.77 -12.26
C ALA A 56 0.71 -12.14 -13.59
N ALA A 57 0.91 -10.81 -13.63
CA ALA A 57 1.37 -10.10 -14.81
C ALA A 57 2.83 -10.45 -15.15
N VAL A 58 3.69 -10.51 -14.12
CA VAL A 58 5.09 -10.90 -14.24
C VAL A 58 5.21 -12.34 -14.75
N GLN A 59 4.44 -13.28 -14.17
CA GLN A 59 4.45 -14.69 -14.59
C GLN A 59 4.02 -14.90 -16.04
N ARG A 60 3.10 -14.08 -16.56
CA ARG A 60 2.61 -14.19 -17.94
C ARG A 60 3.55 -13.56 -18.98
N GLY A 61 4.68 -13.00 -18.55
CA GLY A 61 5.62 -12.28 -19.43
C GLY A 61 4.99 -11.04 -20.10
N ASN A 62 3.86 -10.58 -19.58
CA ASN A 62 3.07 -9.54 -20.22
C ASN A 62 3.73 -8.18 -19.99
N ILE A 63 3.71 -7.33 -21.02
CA ILE A 63 4.34 -6.00 -21.02
C ILE A 63 3.78 -5.20 -19.83
N ILE A 64 4.64 -5.00 -18.82
CA ILE A 64 4.36 -4.32 -17.54
C ILE A 64 3.88 -2.87 -17.74
N THR A 65 3.88 -2.31 -18.94
CA THR A 65 3.61 -0.87 -19.13
C THR A 65 2.18 -0.45 -18.79
N ILE A 66 1.15 -1.09 -19.36
CA ILE A 66 -0.25 -0.68 -19.08
C ILE A 66 -0.68 -1.20 -17.71
N LEU A 67 -0.52 -2.50 -17.46
CA LEU A 67 -0.94 -3.11 -16.20
C LEU A 67 -0.13 -2.57 -15.01
N GLY A 68 1.16 -2.31 -15.19
CA GLY A 68 2.01 -1.71 -14.16
C GLY A 68 1.67 -0.25 -13.88
N ALA A 69 1.23 0.53 -14.87
CA ALA A 69 0.73 1.88 -14.63
C ALA A 69 -0.60 1.89 -13.85
N GLU A 70 -1.47 0.91 -14.09
CA GLU A 70 -2.69 0.72 -13.29
C GLU A 70 -2.36 0.28 -11.86
N ILE A 71 -1.52 -0.73 -11.69
CA ILE A 71 -1.08 -1.22 -10.38
C ILE A 71 -0.34 -0.11 -9.62
N ARG A 72 0.49 0.69 -10.28
CA ARG A 72 1.16 1.85 -9.67
C ARG A 72 0.14 2.85 -9.13
N ARG A 73 -0.89 3.19 -9.91
CA ARG A 73 -1.95 4.10 -9.48
C ARG A 73 -2.72 3.54 -8.29
N GLU A 74 -3.03 2.26 -8.32
CA GLU A 74 -3.72 1.57 -7.22
C GLU A 74 -2.88 1.56 -5.94
N LEU A 75 -1.60 1.19 -6.01
CA LEU A 75 -0.70 1.23 -4.85
C LEU A 75 -0.46 2.65 -4.33
N LEU A 76 -0.36 3.66 -5.21
CA LEU A 76 -0.26 5.06 -4.77
C LEU A 76 -1.53 5.52 -4.03
N ALA A 77 -2.71 5.15 -4.54
CA ALA A 77 -3.97 5.45 -3.86
C ALA A 77 -4.05 4.78 -2.48
N ILE A 78 -3.62 3.52 -2.37
CA ILE A 78 -3.55 2.82 -1.08
C ILE A 78 -2.57 3.51 -0.14
N LEU A 79 -1.38 3.90 -0.62
CA LEU A 79 -0.42 4.63 0.20
C LEU A 79 -0.99 5.95 0.72
N ASP A 80 -1.69 6.70 -0.13
CA ASP A 80 -2.34 7.95 0.26
C ASP A 80 -3.47 7.72 1.28
N GLU A 81 -4.30 6.68 1.09
CA GLU A 81 -5.35 6.28 2.04
C GLU A 81 -4.75 5.93 3.41
N VAL A 82 -3.72 5.07 3.44
CA VAL A 82 -2.98 4.73 4.67
C VAL A 82 -2.39 5.99 5.30
N THR A 83 -1.80 6.89 4.49
CA THR A 83 -1.18 8.12 5.00
C THR A 83 -2.18 9.00 5.71
N ARG A 84 -3.30 9.32 5.05
CA ARG A 84 -4.35 10.19 5.59
C ARG A 84 -5.02 9.59 6.81
N PHE A 85 -5.15 8.26 6.84
CA PHE A 85 -5.71 7.56 7.98
C PHE A 85 -4.81 7.69 9.22
N ILE A 86 -3.50 7.45 9.06
CA ILE A 86 -2.52 7.60 10.13
C ILE A 86 -2.49 9.05 10.63
N GLU A 87 -2.39 10.03 9.73
CA GLU A 87 -2.36 11.45 10.09
C GLU A 87 -3.63 11.89 10.84
N ARG A 88 -4.80 11.40 10.41
CA ARG A 88 -6.07 11.67 11.11
C ARG A 88 -6.03 11.14 12.53
N LEU A 89 -5.55 9.91 12.72
CA LEU A 89 -5.52 9.26 14.03
C LEU A 89 -4.52 9.94 14.97
N GLU A 90 -3.34 10.28 14.47
CA GLU A 90 -2.35 11.08 15.22
C GLU A 90 -2.95 12.44 15.63
N ALA A 91 -3.65 13.13 14.73
CA ALA A 91 -4.30 14.41 15.03
C ALA A 91 -5.43 14.28 16.08
N THR A 92 -6.17 13.17 16.11
CA THR A 92 -7.16 12.91 17.16
C THR A 92 -6.54 12.48 18.48
N SER A 93 -5.44 11.71 18.47
CA SER A 93 -4.71 11.32 19.68
C SER A 93 -4.11 12.55 20.37
N MET A 94 -3.46 13.45 19.61
CA MET A 94 -2.89 14.70 20.12
C MET A 94 -3.92 15.71 20.67
N LYS A 95 -5.20 15.59 20.29
CA LYS A 95 -6.29 16.48 20.76
C LYS A 95 -6.92 16.05 22.08
N ARG A 96 -6.45 14.96 22.71
CA ARG A 96 -6.81 14.63 24.10
C ARG A 96 -5.71 15.16 25.02
N PRO A 97 -5.76 16.43 25.46
CA PRO A 97 -4.94 16.84 26.59
C PRO A 97 -5.43 16.06 27.82
N ASN A 98 -4.47 15.52 28.57
CA ASN A 98 -4.68 15.08 29.96
C ASN A 98 -5.23 16.22 30.81
#